data_AF-A0A1Q6WA31-F1
#
_entry.id   AF-A0A1Q6WA31-F1
#
_cell.length_a   1.000
_cell.length_b   1.000
_cell.length_c   1.000
_cell.angle_alpha   90.00
_cell.angle_beta   90.00
_cell.angle_gamma   90.00
#
_symmetry.space_group_name_H-M   'P 1'
#
loop_
_entity.id
_entity.type
_entity.pdbx_description
1 polymer ?
#
loop_
_entity_poly.entity_id
_entity_poly.type
_entity_poly.pdbx_seq_one_letter_code
_entity_poly.pdbx_strand_id
1 'polypeptide(L)'
;MVDESFRNYRAEARASVRELYRLNHRFQTVEFVRAKQAEFLPKARRVMGIWEAMEFLDTLVDDSDPDTELPQIEHLLQTAEAIRRDGHPRWFALTGLIHDLGKVLCLFGEPQWAVVGDTFPVGCARSDTIVFPELFADNPDSRVPEYQTSGGIYQPGCGLANVLMSWGHDEYLYHVVGGHLPEEAGYVIRYHSFYPAHREGAYAHLMNDHDRAMLRWVRMFSAYDLYTKRSERPNVTALRPFYDELIAEYFPPTLRW
;
A
#
# COMPACT_ATOMS: atom_id res chain seq x y z
N MET A 1 -10.21 -21.48 2.89
CA MET A 1 -9.57 -22.03 1.68
C MET A 1 -8.96 -20.84 0.96
N VAL A 2 -7.64 -20.84 0.73
CA VAL A 2 -6.98 -19.79 -0.06
C VAL A 2 -7.36 -20.05 -1.51
N ASP A 3 -8.09 -19.12 -2.14
CA ASP A 3 -8.37 -19.20 -3.57
C ASP A 3 -7.04 -18.97 -4.32
N GLU A 4 -6.50 -20.02 -4.95
CA GLU A 4 -5.23 -20.00 -5.69
C GLU A 4 -5.29 -19.15 -6.98
N SER A 5 -6.45 -18.58 -7.33
CA SER A 5 -6.61 -17.75 -8.53
C SER A 5 -6.18 -16.29 -8.35
N PHE A 6 -6.08 -15.77 -7.13
CA PHE A 6 -5.65 -14.38 -6.86
C PHE A 6 -4.13 -14.25 -6.82
N ARG A 7 -3.60 -13.10 -7.26
CA ARG A 7 -2.16 -12.82 -7.28
C ARG A 7 -1.34 -13.87 -8.05
N ASN A 8 -1.86 -14.33 -9.18
CA ASN A 8 -1.17 -15.30 -10.03
C ASN A 8 -0.17 -14.60 -10.97
N TYR A 9 1.11 -14.60 -10.57
CA TYR A 9 2.21 -14.01 -11.34
C TYR A 9 2.96 -15.03 -12.24
N ARG A 10 2.38 -16.22 -12.50
CA ARG A 10 2.98 -17.21 -13.42
C ARG A 10 3.08 -16.65 -14.84
N ALA A 11 3.84 -17.30 -15.72
CA ALA A 11 4.32 -16.80 -17.03
C ALA A 11 3.28 -16.17 -18.00
N GLU A 12 1.98 -16.33 -17.75
CA GLU A 12 0.88 -15.67 -18.46
C GLU A 12 0.48 -14.30 -17.86
N ALA A 13 1.15 -13.86 -16.78
CA ALA A 13 0.93 -12.55 -16.16
C ALA A 13 0.95 -11.46 -17.24
N ARG A 14 -0.12 -10.64 -17.26
CA ARG A 14 -0.31 -9.55 -18.23
C ARG A 14 1.01 -8.79 -18.40
N ALA A 15 1.48 -8.63 -19.63
CA ALA A 15 2.78 -8.02 -19.93
C ALA A 15 2.97 -6.64 -19.26
N SER A 16 1.87 -5.90 -19.04
CA SER A 16 1.82 -4.66 -18.29
C SER A 16 2.29 -4.80 -16.83
N VAL A 17 1.85 -5.85 -16.12
CA VAL A 17 2.22 -6.11 -14.71
C VAL A 17 3.71 -6.43 -14.60
N ARG A 18 4.25 -7.26 -15.50
CA ARG A 18 5.69 -7.56 -15.51
C ARG A 18 6.52 -6.32 -15.82
N GLU A 19 6.08 -5.48 -16.75
CA GLU A 19 6.77 -4.23 -17.10
C GLU A 19 6.73 -3.23 -15.93
N LEU A 20 5.59 -3.11 -15.25
CA LEU A 20 5.46 -2.27 -14.05
C LEU A 20 6.46 -2.69 -12.97
N TYR A 21 6.52 -3.99 -12.65
CA TYR A 21 7.50 -4.50 -11.68
C TYR A 21 8.95 -4.39 -12.17
N ARG A 22 9.21 -4.52 -13.48
CA ARG A 22 10.56 -4.29 -14.05
C ARG A 22 11.02 -2.85 -13.81
N LEU A 23 10.15 -1.88 -14.04
CA LEU A 23 10.45 -0.46 -13.79
C LEU A 23 10.58 -0.19 -12.28
N ASN A 24 9.66 -0.72 -11.48
CA ASN A 24 9.68 -0.58 -10.02
C ASN A 24 11.00 -1.11 -9.43
N HIS A 25 11.34 -2.38 -9.70
CA HIS A 25 12.56 -2.99 -9.15
C HIS A 25 13.82 -2.32 -9.66
N ARG A 26 13.82 -1.75 -10.88
CA ARG A 26 14.98 -1.03 -11.41
C ARG A 26 15.20 0.33 -10.75
N PHE A 27 14.14 1.07 -10.45
CA PHE A 27 14.24 2.49 -10.08
C PHE A 27 13.95 2.81 -8.61
N GLN A 28 13.36 1.89 -7.85
CA GLN A 28 13.24 2.01 -6.39
C GLN A 28 14.62 1.82 -5.73
N THR A 29 15.34 2.91 -5.55
CA THR A 29 16.64 2.99 -4.86
C THR A 29 16.52 3.77 -3.55
N VAL A 30 17.51 3.65 -2.67
CA VAL A 30 17.59 4.48 -1.44
C VAL A 30 17.52 5.97 -1.78
N GLU A 31 18.22 6.41 -2.83
CA GLU A 31 18.22 7.80 -3.29
C GLU A 31 16.83 8.23 -3.78
N PHE A 32 16.20 7.42 -4.63
CA PHE A 32 14.88 7.69 -5.19
C PHE A 32 13.84 7.85 -4.08
N VAL A 33 13.79 6.90 -3.13
CA VAL A 33 12.80 6.94 -2.05
C VAL A 33 12.97 8.19 -1.18
N ARG A 34 14.21 8.55 -0.82
CA ARG A 34 14.47 9.78 -0.04
C ARG A 34 14.03 11.04 -0.79
N ALA A 35 14.28 11.09 -2.11
CA ALA A 35 13.85 12.20 -2.94
C ALA A 35 12.33 12.32 -2.97
N LYS A 36 11.61 11.20 -3.09
CA LYS A 36 10.14 11.20 -3.08
C LYS A 36 9.53 11.55 -1.74
N GLN A 37 10.12 11.09 -0.63
CA GLN A 37 9.72 11.54 0.69
C GLN A 37 9.88 13.06 0.84
N ALA A 38 11.03 13.62 0.42
CA ALA A 38 11.24 15.06 0.47
C ALA A 38 10.26 15.85 -0.42
N GLU A 39 9.87 15.28 -1.57
CA GLU A 39 8.94 15.89 -2.52
C GLU A 39 7.49 15.90 -2.02
N PHE A 40 6.98 14.78 -1.49
CA PHE A 40 5.55 14.58 -1.26
C PHE A 40 5.11 14.69 0.21
N LEU A 41 5.98 14.41 1.19
CA LEU A 41 5.62 14.53 2.61
C LEU A 41 5.29 15.95 3.11
N PRO A 42 5.74 17.05 2.45
CA PRO A 42 5.22 18.39 2.74
C PRO A 42 3.72 18.58 2.47
N LYS A 43 3.08 17.66 1.72
CA LYS A 43 1.64 17.66 1.44
C LYS A 43 1.16 19.00 0.87
N ALA A 44 1.74 19.36 -0.27
CA ALA A 44 1.59 20.67 -0.89
C ALA A 44 0.90 20.60 -2.27
N ARG A 45 0.42 19.43 -2.69
CA ARG A 45 -0.18 19.21 -4.01
C ARG A 45 -1.63 19.65 -4.02
N ARG A 46 -2.39 19.35 -2.96
CA ARG A 46 -3.83 19.62 -2.91
C ARG A 46 -4.38 19.76 -1.49
N VAL A 47 -5.52 20.42 -1.37
CA VAL A 47 -6.35 20.40 -0.15
C VAL A 47 -7.70 19.83 -0.54
N MET A 48 -8.09 18.71 0.07
CA MET A 48 -9.36 18.03 -0.22
C MET A 48 -9.76 17.11 0.95
N GLY A 49 -11.06 16.81 1.06
CA GLY A 49 -11.59 15.81 1.99
C GLY A 49 -11.34 14.37 1.52
N ILE A 50 -11.61 13.38 2.39
CA ILE A 50 -11.45 11.95 2.06
C ILE A 50 -12.36 11.55 0.89
N TRP A 51 -13.64 11.93 0.92
CA TRP A 51 -14.57 11.57 -0.15
C TRP A 51 -14.20 12.25 -1.49
N GLU A 52 -13.75 13.51 -1.44
CA GLU A 52 -13.22 14.21 -2.62
C GLU A 52 -11.96 13.51 -3.17
N ALA A 53 -11.12 12.95 -2.31
CA ALA A 53 -9.96 12.15 -2.72
C ALA A 53 -10.37 10.82 -3.37
N MET A 54 -11.44 10.18 -2.88
CA MET A 54 -12.03 9.01 -3.53
C MET A 54 -12.56 9.35 -4.93
N GLU A 55 -13.31 10.44 -5.06
CA GLU A 55 -13.82 10.92 -6.35
C GLU A 55 -12.68 11.32 -7.31
N PHE A 56 -11.59 11.89 -6.78
CA PHE A 56 -10.40 12.19 -7.58
C PHE A 56 -9.70 10.90 -8.04
N LEU A 57 -9.48 9.94 -7.13
CA LEU A 57 -8.85 8.66 -7.43
C LEU A 57 -9.65 7.83 -8.45
N ASP A 58 -10.98 7.95 -8.47
CA ASP A 58 -11.83 7.27 -9.44
C ASP A 58 -11.54 7.64 -10.91
N THR A 59 -10.77 8.72 -11.14
CA THR A 59 -10.28 9.09 -12.47
C THR A 59 -9.04 8.29 -12.93
N LEU A 60 -8.45 7.46 -12.06
CA LEU A 60 -7.27 6.64 -12.33
C LEU A 60 -7.65 5.23 -12.80
N VAL A 61 -6.93 4.71 -13.80
CA VAL A 61 -6.90 3.28 -14.14
C VAL A 61 -5.61 2.68 -13.58
N ASP A 62 -5.71 1.65 -12.72
CA ASP A 62 -4.57 0.98 -12.08
C ASP A 62 -4.09 -0.21 -12.93
N ASP A 63 -2.89 -0.10 -13.49
CA ASP A 63 -2.31 -1.09 -14.41
C ASP A 63 -1.56 -2.23 -13.67
N SER A 64 -1.41 -2.14 -12.34
CA SER A 64 -0.64 -3.11 -11.53
C SER A 64 -1.47 -4.29 -11.04
N ASP A 65 -2.78 -4.11 -10.92
CA ASP A 65 -3.67 -5.11 -10.36
C ASP A 65 -4.07 -6.15 -11.44
N PRO A 66 -3.65 -7.42 -11.31
CA PRO A 66 -4.05 -8.45 -12.26
C PRO A 66 -5.53 -8.86 -12.09
N ASP A 67 -6.17 -8.46 -10.99
CA ASP A 67 -7.42 -9.04 -10.50
C ASP A 67 -8.64 -8.10 -10.67
N THR A 68 -8.51 -6.84 -11.12
CA THR A 68 -9.66 -5.91 -11.25
C THR A 68 -9.68 -5.01 -12.50
N GLU A 69 -10.90 -4.68 -12.96
CA GLU A 69 -11.22 -3.59 -13.91
C GLU A 69 -12.25 -2.62 -13.28
N LEU A 70 -12.33 -2.60 -11.95
CA LEU A 70 -13.35 -1.85 -11.21
C LEU A 70 -12.94 -0.38 -11.04
N PRO A 71 -13.91 0.55 -11.02
CA PRO A 71 -13.67 1.91 -10.52
C PRO A 71 -13.08 1.86 -9.12
N GLN A 72 -12.12 2.74 -8.83
CA GLN A 72 -11.39 2.75 -7.56
C GLN A 72 -12.36 2.92 -6.38
N ILE A 73 -13.39 3.75 -6.53
CA ILE A 73 -14.38 3.96 -5.46
C ILE A 73 -15.15 2.68 -5.12
N GLU A 74 -15.40 1.81 -6.11
CA GLU A 74 -16.08 0.53 -5.88
C GLU A 74 -15.17 -0.41 -5.07
N HIS A 75 -13.88 -0.50 -5.40
CA HIS A 75 -12.91 -1.31 -4.65
C HIS A 75 -12.81 -0.88 -3.17
N LEU A 76 -12.68 0.43 -2.92
CA LEU A 76 -12.64 0.99 -1.57
C LEU A 76 -13.89 0.63 -0.76
N LEU A 77 -15.07 0.78 -1.37
CA LEU A 77 -16.34 0.46 -0.73
C LEU A 77 -16.55 -1.04 -0.54
N GLN A 78 -16.09 -1.90 -1.45
CA GLN A 78 -16.15 -3.35 -1.29
C GLN A 78 -15.34 -3.81 -0.08
N THR A 79 -14.12 -3.30 0.04
CA THR A 79 -13.22 -3.60 1.16
C THR A 79 -13.85 -3.13 2.49
N ALA A 80 -14.32 -1.89 2.54
CA ALA A 80 -14.96 -1.31 3.71
C ALA A 80 -16.25 -2.04 4.13
N GLU A 81 -17.12 -2.37 3.17
CA GLU A 81 -18.38 -3.05 3.43
C GLU A 81 -18.17 -4.49 3.91
N ALA A 82 -17.17 -5.21 3.40
CA ALA A 82 -16.87 -6.55 3.88
C ALA A 82 -16.41 -6.53 5.34
N ILE A 83 -15.47 -5.63 5.68
CA ILE A 83 -15.02 -5.43 7.06
C ILE A 83 -16.21 -5.08 7.97
N ARG A 84 -17.09 -4.19 7.51
CA ARG A 84 -18.28 -3.77 8.26
C ARG A 84 -19.29 -4.91 8.47
N ARG A 85 -19.53 -5.73 7.46
CA ARG A 85 -20.47 -6.88 7.52
C ARG A 85 -20.01 -7.94 8.52
N ASP A 86 -18.70 -8.13 8.65
CA ASP A 86 -18.12 -9.07 9.61
C ASP A 86 -18.08 -8.51 11.06
N GLY A 87 -18.65 -7.32 11.28
CA GLY A 87 -18.85 -6.75 12.62
C GLY A 87 -17.59 -6.17 13.25
N HIS A 88 -16.58 -5.86 12.44
CA HIS A 88 -15.34 -5.24 12.92
C HIS A 88 -15.54 -3.78 13.38
N PRO A 89 -14.59 -3.24 14.17
CA PRO A 89 -14.65 -1.85 14.61
C PRO A 89 -14.73 -0.84 13.46
N ARG A 90 -15.36 0.32 13.73
CA ARG A 90 -15.56 1.41 12.76
C ARG A 90 -14.27 1.90 12.12
N TRP A 91 -13.19 2.05 12.90
CA TRP A 91 -11.87 2.43 12.38
C TRP A 91 -11.35 1.44 11.34
N PHE A 92 -11.69 0.16 11.44
CA PHE A 92 -11.20 -0.87 10.52
C PHE A 92 -11.96 -0.83 9.19
N ALA A 93 -13.27 -0.61 9.24
CA ALA A 93 -14.06 -0.33 8.05
C ALA A 93 -13.59 0.96 7.35
N LEU A 94 -13.29 2.01 8.12
CA LEU A 94 -12.68 3.24 7.60
C LEU A 94 -11.32 2.97 6.95
N THR A 95 -10.48 2.12 7.55
CA THR A 95 -9.19 1.71 6.98
C THR A 95 -9.39 1.08 5.61
N GLY A 96 -10.37 0.18 5.46
CA GLY A 96 -10.75 -0.39 4.16
C GLY A 96 -11.18 0.66 3.14
N LEU A 97 -11.91 1.68 3.58
CA LEU A 97 -12.36 2.76 2.70
C LEU A 97 -11.20 3.61 2.17
N ILE A 98 -10.12 3.77 2.93
CA ILE A 98 -9.09 4.78 2.60
C ILE A 98 -7.75 4.20 2.17
N HIS A 99 -7.47 2.91 2.41
CA HIS A 99 -6.12 2.32 2.28
C HIS A 99 -5.38 2.66 0.98
N ASP A 100 -6.11 2.72 -0.14
CA ASP A 100 -5.58 2.96 -1.47
C ASP A 100 -5.57 4.43 -1.89
N LEU A 101 -6.02 5.37 -1.05
CA LEU A 101 -6.09 6.79 -1.40
C LEU A 101 -4.72 7.42 -1.64
N GLY A 102 -3.63 6.78 -1.24
CA GLY A 102 -2.28 7.22 -1.62
C GLY A 102 -2.01 7.11 -3.13
N LYS A 103 -2.83 6.37 -3.88
CA LYS A 103 -2.73 6.24 -5.34
C LYS A 103 -3.00 7.54 -6.09
N VAL A 104 -3.51 8.58 -5.42
CA VAL A 104 -3.61 9.94 -5.97
C VAL A 104 -2.26 10.52 -6.43
N LEU A 105 -1.13 9.96 -5.96
CA LEU A 105 0.20 10.27 -6.49
C LEU A 105 0.27 10.10 -8.02
N CYS A 106 -0.39 9.09 -8.60
CA CYS A 106 -0.47 8.91 -10.05
C CYS A 106 -1.11 10.12 -10.73
N LEU A 107 -2.14 10.69 -10.12
CA LEU A 107 -2.83 11.88 -10.61
C LEU A 107 -2.05 13.18 -10.36
N PHE A 108 -1.05 13.14 -9.48
CA PHE A 108 -0.05 14.19 -9.33
C PHE A 108 1.15 14.05 -10.29
N GLY A 109 1.09 13.09 -11.22
CA GLY A 109 2.07 12.91 -12.28
C GLY A 109 3.13 11.85 -12.00
N GLU A 110 3.03 11.11 -10.89
CA GLU A 110 3.93 9.99 -10.63
C GLU A 110 3.64 8.81 -11.58
N PRO A 111 4.68 8.12 -12.07
CA PRO A 111 4.47 6.89 -12.82
C PRO A 111 3.95 5.79 -11.88
N GLN A 112 3.07 4.92 -12.38
CA GLN A 112 2.44 3.88 -11.55
C GLN A 112 3.44 2.98 -10.81
N TRP A 113 4.58 2.64 -11.43
CA TRP A 113 5.62 1.84 -10.76
C TRP A 113 6.16 2.49 -9.48
N ALA A 114 6.04 3.81 -9.32
CA ALA A 114 6.47 4.56 -8.13
C ALA A 114 5.32 4.77 -7.12
N VAL A 115 4.14 4.19 -7.37
CA VAL A 115 2.93 4.42 -6.56
C VAL A 115 2.30 3.12 -6.11
N VAL A 116 2.09 2.17 -7.02
CA VAL A 116 1.36 0.91 -6.80
C VAL A 116 2.28 -0.30 -6.81
N GLY A 117 1.74 -1.45 -6.40
CA GLY A 117 2.44 -2.73 -6.34
C GLY A 117 3.01 -3.05 -4.95
N ASP A 118 3.48 -4.29 -4.81
CA ASP A 118 4.07 -4.78 -3.57
C ASP A 118 5.29 -3.93 -3.15
N THR A 119 5.40 -3.66 -1.86
CA THR A 119 6.51 -2.89 -1.29
C THR A 119 7.61 -3.78 -0.69
N PHE A 120 8.82 -3.23 -0.60
CA PHE A 120 9.98 -3.89 -0.02
C PHE A 120 10.96 -2.88 0.59
N PRO A 121 11.77 -3.27 1.59
CA PRO A 121 12.85 -2.42 2.11
C PRO A 121 13.91 -2.13 1.04
N VAL A 122 14.22 -0.85 0.80
CA VAL A 122 15.40 -0.45 0.03
C VAL A 122 16.63 -0.39 0.95
N GLY A 123 17.84 -0.47 0.39
CA GLY A 123 19.08 -0.32 1.20
C GLY A 123 19.51 -1.53 2.00
N CYS A 124 18.90 -2.70 1.79
CA CYS A 124 19.37 -4.00 2.30
C CYS A 124 19.13 -5.12 1.25
N ALA A 125 19.61 -6.32 1.56
CA ALA A 125 19.44 -7.47 0.66
C ALA A 125 17.95 -7.73 0.36
N ARG A 126 17.67 -8.05 -0.89
CA ARG A 126 16.31 -8.36 -1.37
C ARG A 126 15.95 -9.79 -1.02
N SER A 127 14.72 -10.01 -0.55
CA SER A 127 14.16 -11.35 -0.40
C SER A 127 13.85 -11.96 -1.77
N ASP A 128 14.05 -13.26 -1.92
CA ASP A 128 13.60 -14.04 -3.09
C ASP A 128 12.08 -14.22 -3.13
N THR A 129 11.38 -13.85 -2.05
CA THR A 129 9.92 -13.83 -1.96
C THR A 129 9.27 -12.57 -2.54
N ILE A 130 10.06 -11.56 -2.93
CA ILE A 130 9.52 -10.40 -3.67
C ILE A 130 9.09 -10.89 -5.06
N VAL A 131 7.97 -10.38 -5.57
CA VAL A 131 7.51 -10.68 -6.94
C VAL A 131 8.64 -10.39 -7.95
N PHE A 132 8.90 -11.28 -8.91
CA PHE A 132 9.96 -11.14 -9.93
C PHE A 132 11.33 -10.64 -9.39
N PRO A 133 11.93 -11.34 -8.43
CA PRO A 133 13.16 -10.88 -7.77
C PRO A 133 14.35 -10.82 -8.75
N GLU A 134 14.30 -11.55 -9.87
CA GLU A 134 15.32 -11.50 -10.91
C GLU A 134 15.45 -10.12 -11.58
N LEU A 135 14.40 -9.29 -11.55
CA LEU A 135 14.38 -7.98 -12.18
C LEU A 135 15.24 -6.94 -11.43
N PHE A 136 15.64 -7.22 -10.19
CA PHE A 136 16.56 -6.37 -9.42
C PHE A 136 17.98 -6.34 -9.99
N ALA A 137 18.33 -7.21 -10.95
CA ALA A 137 19.64 -7.21 -11.59
C ALA A 137 19.99 -5.87 -12.27
N ASP A 138 18.96 -5.12 -12.73
CA ASP A 138 19.12 -3.81 -13.36
C ASP A 138 19.11 -2.64 -12.36
N ASN A 139 18.82 -2.90 -11.08
CA ASN A 139 18.79 -1.86 -10.05
C ASN A 139 20.23 -1.43 -9.71
N PRO A 140 20.58 -0.13 -9.75
CA PRO A 140 21.93 0.32 -9.40
C PRO A 140 22.33 0.02 -7.96
N ASP A 141 21.37 -0.05 -7.01
CA ASP A 141 21.63 -0.45 -5.63
C ASP A 141 22.09 -1.91 -5.51
N SER A 142 21.93 -2.76 -6.54
CA SER A 142 22.53 -4.11 -6.59
C SER A 142 24.05 -4.11 -6.62
N ARG A 143 24.65 -2.98 -7.02
CA ARG A 143 26.11 -2.81 -7.12
C ARG A 143 26.71 -2.20 -5.86
N VAL A 144 25.89 -1.84 -4.87
CA VAL A 144 26.34 -1.29 -3.59
C VAL A 144 26.55 -2.45 -2.61
N PRO A 145 27.81 -2.78 -2.22
CA PRO A 145 28.10 -3.96 -1.41
C PRO A 145 27.39 -3.96 -0.05
N GLU A 146 27.28 -2.78 0.57
CA GLU A 146 26.58 -2.60 1.86
C GLU A 146 25.13 -3.07 1.76
N TYR A 147 24.41 -2.66 0.71
CA TYR A 147 23.00 -3.00 0.49
C TYR A 147 22.80 -4.47 0.08
N GLN A 148 23.87 -5.25 -0.13
CA GLN A 148 23.74 -6.69 -0.41
C GLN A 148 23.82 -7.54 0.87
N THR A 149 24.00 -6.91 2.02
CA THR A 149 23.97 -7.59 3.31
C THR A 149 22.54 -7.65 3.86
N SER A 150 22.27 -8.62 4.75
CA SER A 150 20.94 -8.81 5.36
C SER A 150 20.44 -7.53 6.06
N GLY A 151 21.31 -6.85 6.81
CA GLY A 151 20.97 -5.59 7.48
C GLY A 151 21.07 -4.37 6.57
N GLY A 152 22.00 -4.36 5.61
CA GLY A 152 22.25 -3.18 4.80
C GLY A 152 22.57 -1.97 5.65
N ILE A 153 21.83 -0.88 5.44
CA ILE A 153 21.90 0.34 6.25
C ILE A 153 21.17 0.26 7.60
N TYR A 154 20.53 -0.87 7.91
CA TYR A 154 19.67 -1.05 9.08
C TYR A 154 20.34 -1.86 10.18
N GLN A 155 20.05 -1.49 11.43
CA GLN A 155 20.38 -2.30 12.59
C GLN A 155 19.38 -3.45 12.73
N PRO A 156 19.81 -4.66 13.16
CA PRO A 156 18.90 -5.75 13.47
C PRO A 156 17.84 -5.33 14.49
N GLY A 157 16.57 -5.63 14.20
CA GLY A 157 15.44 -5.29 15.06
C GLY A 157 15.19 -3.78 15.23
N CYS A 158 15.65 -2.94 14.30
CA CYS A 158 15.42 -1.49 14.36
C CYS A 158 13.93 -1.11 14.35
N GLY A 159 13.07 -2.02 13.88
CA GLY A 159 11.65 -1.81 13.72
C GLY A 159 11.31 -1.21 12.35
N LEU A 160 10.19 -1.62 11.77
CA LEU A 160 9.80 -1.20 10.42
C LEU A 160 9.56 0.30 10.30
N ALA A 161 9.25 0.99 11.41
CA ALA A 161 9.15 2.45 11.44
C ALA A 161 10.48 3.16 11.08
N ASN A 162 11.61 2.48 11.24
CA ASN A 162 12.96 2.96 10.92
C ASN A 162 13.52 2.37 9.61
N VAL A 163 12.69 1.62 8.86
CA VAL A 163 13.06 1.02 7.58
C VAL A 163 12.56 1.90 6.44
N LEU A 164 13.42 2.15 5.46
CA LEU A 164 13.04 2.85 4.25
C LEU A 164 12.38 1.83 3.31
N MET A 165 11.05 1.91 3.20
CA MET A 165 10.27 1.10 2.26
C MET A 165 10.35 1.71 0.86
N SER A 166 10.28 0.91 -0.19
CA SER A 166 10.03 1.37 -1.56
C SER A 166 8.88 2.37 -1.57
N TRP A 167 9.05 3.50 -2.27
CA TRP A 167 8.08 4.58 -2.25
C TRP A 167 6.79 4.17 -2.95
N GLY A 168 5.64 4.57 -2.37
CA GLY A 168 4.34 4.27 -2.93
C GLY A 168 3.19 4.83 -2.09
N HIS A 169 1.98 4.39 -2.43
CA HIS A 169 0.73 4.82 -1.79
C HIS A 169 0.68 4.53 -0.28
N ASP A 170 1.22 3.40 0.20
CA ASP A 170 1.27 3.06 1.63
C ASP A 170 1.92 4.15 2.50
N GLU A 171 3.20 4.45 2.24
CA GLU A 171 3.98 5.41 3.02
C GLU A 171 3.39 6.81 2.88
N TYR A 172 3.04 7.22 1.67
CA TYR A 172 2.47 8.54 1.43
C TYR A 172 1.14 8.73 2.18
N LEU A 173 0.21 7.77 2.06
CA LEU A 173 -1.08 7.89 2.73
C LEU A 173 -0.92 7.88 4.24
N TYR A 174 -0.06 7.02 4.80
CA TYR A 174 0.25 7.00 6.23
C TYR A 174 0.61 8.40 6.77
N HIS A 175 1.40 9.19 6.02
CA HIS A 175 1.75 10.57 6.39
C HIS A 175 0.68 11.61 6.11
N VAL A 176 -0.28 11.33 5.23
CA VAL A 176 -1.45 12.19 4.97
C VAL A 176 -2.48 12.05 6.09
N VAL A 177 -2.77 10.82 6.51
CA VAL A 177 -3.80 10.52 7.51
C VAL A 177 -3.26 10.44 8.94
N GLY A 178 -1.94 10.54 9.09
CA GLY A 178 -1.25 10.44 10.38
C GLY A 178 -1.81 11.39 11.43
N GLY A 179 -2.03 10.86 12.65
CA GLY A 179 -2.56 11.61 13.78
C GLY A 179 -4.10 11.66 13.87
N HIS A 180 -4.82 11.14 12.87
CA HIS A 180 -6.29 11.08 12.85
C HIS A 180 -6.86 9.69 13.15
N LEU A 181 -6.03 8.66 13.09
CA LEU A 181 -6.44 7.27 13.19
C LEU A 181 -5.80 6.56 14.40
N PRO A 182 -6.43 5.49 14.91
CA PRO A 182 -5.76 4.56 15.82
C PRO A 182 -4.48 4.00 15.19
N GLU A 183 -3.54 3.58 16.05
CA GLU A 183 -2.24 3.06 15.63
C GLU A 183 -2.37 1.87 14.68
N GLU A 184 -3.33 0.97 14.94
CA GLU A 184 -3.62 -0.20 14.12
C GLU A 184 -4.00 0.16 12.68
N ALA A 185 -4.84 1.16 12.50
CA ALA A 185 -5.28 1.63 11.19
C ALA A 185 -4.09 2.23 10.41
N GLY A 186 -3.30 3.09 11.07
CA GLY A 186 -2.09 3.66 10.47
C GLY A 186 -1.07 2.59 10.07
N TYR A 187 -0.88 1.57 10.90
CA TYR A 187 0.04 0.47 10.63
C TYR A 187 -0.43 -0.39 9.46
N VAL A 188 -1.74 -0.68 9.37
CA VAL A 188 -2.32 -1.38 8.22
C VAL A 188 -2.06 -0.58 6.94
N ILE A 189 -2.40 0.71 6.92
CA ILE A 189 -2.19 1.57 5.75
C ILE A 189 -0.72 1.56 5.29
N ARG A 190 0.21 1.65 6.25
CA ARG A 190 1.64 1.77 5.94
C ARG A 190 2.28 0.49 5.40
N TYR A 191 1.70 -0.68 5.63
CA TYR A 191 2.35 -1.97 5.36
C TYR A 191 1.45 -3.00 4.67
N HIS A 192 0.26 -2.62 4.20
CA HIS A 192 -0.66 -3.55 3.52
C HIS A 192 -0.14 -4.04 2.15
N SER A 193 0.77 -3.30 1.52
CA SER A 193 1.47 -3.74 0.31
C SER A 193 2.75 -4.52 0.61
N PHE A 194 3.15 -4.70 1.88
CA PHE A 194 4.42 -5.35 2.25
C PHE A 194 4.28 -6.89 2.28
N TYR A 195 3.85 -7.48 1.17
CA TYR A 195 3.59 -8.90 1.01
C TYR A 195 4.75 -9.81 1.43
N PRO A 196 6.02 -9.52 1.09
CA PRO A 196 7.15 -10.29 1.59
C PRO A 196 7.13 -10.49 3.11
N ALA A 197 6.70 -9.49 3.88
CA ALA A 197 6.60 -9.60 5.33
C ALA A 197 5.31 -10.29 5.79
N HIS A 198 4.14 -9.73 5.47
CA HIS A 198 2.91 -10.17 6.12
C HIS A 198 2.41 -11.53 5.60
N ARG A 199 2.75 -11.89 4.36
CA ARG A 199 2.38 -13.18 3.73
C ARG A 199 3.51 -14.20 3.82
N GLU A 200 4.72 -13.84 3.41
CA GLU A 200 5.84 -14.80 3.24
C GLU A 200 6.78 -14.88 4.45
N GLY A 201 6.66 -13.96 5.41
CA GLY A 201 7.47 -13.96 6.64
C GLY A 201 8.92 -13.48 6.47
N ALA A 202 9.25 -12.87 5.33
CA ALA A 202 10.55 -12.25 5.09
C ALA A 202 10.76 -11.00 5.98
N TYR A 203 12.01 -10.55 6.06
CA TYR A 203 12.42 -9.33 6.78
C TYR A 203 12.19 -9.34 8.30
N ALA A 204 11.97 -10.51 8.91
CA ALA A 204 11.81 -10.65 10.36
C ALA A 204 13.00 -10.11 11.17
N HIS A 205 14.20 -10.09 10.58
CA HIS A 205 15.43 -9.54 11.19
C HIS A 205 15.42 -8.02 11.33
N LEU A 206 14.55 -7.30 10.60
CA LEU A 206 14.37 -5.84 10.74
C LEU A 206 13.26 -5.49 11.75
N MET A 207 12.35 -6.43 12.02
CA MET A 207 11.17 -6.21 12.86
C MET A 207 11.51 -6.22 14.36
N ASN A 208 10.88 -5.32 15.10
CA ASN A 208 10.87 -5.35 16.57
C ASN A 208 9.60 -6.06 17.11
N ASP A 209 9.42 -6.09 18.42
CA ASP A 209 8.28 -6.77 19.04
C ASP A 209 6.94 -6.08 18.77
N HIS A 210 6.97 -4.76 18.58
CA HIS A 210 5.80 -3.99 18.18
C HIS A 210 5.34 -4.42 16.77
N ASP A 211 6.25 -4.52 15.80
CA ASP A 211 5.92 -4.98 14.44
C ASP A 211 5.33 -6.39 14.43
N ARG A 212 5.93 -7.29 15.21
CA ARG A 212 5.44 -8.67 15.36
C ARG A 212 4.00 -8.71 15.89
N ALA A 213 3.66 -7.82 16.82
CA ALA A 213 2.30 -7.70 17.33
C ALA A 213 1.33 -7.09 16.31
N MET A 214 1.77 -6.08 15.55
CA MET A 214 0.93 -5.31 14.62
C MET A 214 0.66 -6.03 13.30
N LEU A 215 1.56 -6.89 12.84
CA LEU A 215 1.38 -7.67 11.60
C LEU A 215 0.10 -8.53 11.58
N ARG A 216 -0.47 -8.87 12.75
CA ARG A 216 -1.77 -9.55 12.81
C ARG A 216 -2.89 -8.73 12.17
N TRP A 217 -2.85 -7.40 12.31
CA TRP A 217 -3.84 -6.49 11.73
C TRP A 217 -3.66 -6.39 10.22
N VAL A 218 -2.42 -6.31 9.74
CA VAL A 218 -2.11 -6.32 8.31
C VAL A 218 -2.59 -7.62 7.64
N ARG A 219 -2.32 -8.77 8.28
CA ARG A 219 -2.78 -10.08 7.79
C ARG A 219 -4.30 -10.19 7.74
N MET A 220 -4.99 -9.67 8.76
CA MET A 220 -6.46 -9.63 8.80
C MET A 220 -6.99 -8.73 7.67
N PHE A 221 -6.39 -7.55 7.48
CA PHE A 221 -6.78 -6.61 6.45
C PHE A 221 -6.58 -7.15 5.02
N SER A 222 -5.43 -7.77 4.76
CA SER A 222 -5.06 -8.29 3.44
C SER A 222 -6.08 -9.31 2.89
N ALA A 223 -6.78 -10.04 3.77
CA ALA A 223 -7.87 -10.91 3.33
C ALA A 223 -9.06 -10.14 2.74
N TYR A 224 -9.39 -8.98 3.31
CA TYR A 224 -10.46 -8.13 2.79
C TYR A 224 -10.03 -7.47 1.48
N ASP A 225 -8.90 -6.76 1.49
CA ASP A 225 -8.36 -6.08 0.29
C ASP A 225 -8.28 -7.03 -0.92
N LEU A 226 -7.76 -8.24 -0.75
CA LEU A 226 -7.64 -9.19 -1.85
C LEU A 226 -8.95 -9.84 -2.28
N TYR A 227 -9.72 -10.40 -1.35
CA TYR A 227 -10.78 -11.33 -1.71
C TYR A 227 -12.14 -10.66 -1.95
N THR A 228 -12.30 -9.38 -1.61
CA THR A 228 -13.55 -8.65 -1.87
C THR A 228 -13.67 -8.11 -3.29
N LYS A 229 -12.59 -8.18 -4.08
CA LYS A 229 -12.50 -7.75 -5.49
C LYS A 229 -13.50 -8.43 -6.44
N ARG A 230 -14.14 -9.53 -6.00
CA ARG A 230 -15.19 -10.26 -6.74
C ARG A 230 -16.58 -10.14 -6.11
N SER A 231 -16.75 -9.28 -5.11
CA SER A 231 -18.04 -9.08 -4.45
C SER A 231 -19.03 -8.30 -5.32
N GLU A 232 -20.30 -8.29 -4.94
CA GLU A 232 -21.33 -7.48 -5.61
C GLU A 232 -20.91 -6.00 -5.66
N ARG A 233 -21.19 -5.32 -6.77
CA ARG A 233 -20.84 -3.91 -6.93
C ARG A 233 -21.59 -3.06 -5.90
N PRO A 234 -20.89 -2.23 -5.11
CA PRO A 234 -21.53 -1.44 -4.08
C PRO A 234 -22.39 -0.32 -4.67
N ASN A 235 -23.55 -0.05 -4.07
CA ASN A 235 -24.34 1.13 -4.42
C ASN A 235 -23.74 2.37 -3.74
N VAL A 236 -22.83 3.05 -4.45
CA VAL A 236 -22.10 4.23 -3.96
C VAL A 236 -23.03 5.29 -3.37
N THR A 237 -24.11 5.64 -4.08
CA THR A 237 -25.06 6.67 -3.64
C THR A 237 -25.77 6.28 -2.34
N ALA A 238 -26.15 5.01 -2.19
CA ALA A 238 -26.81 4.53 -0.98
C ALA A 238 -25.85 4.43 0.22
N LEU A 239 -24.57 4.15 -0.03
CA LEU A 239 -23.54 4.00 1.00
C LEU A 239 -22.93 5.33 1.45
N ARG A 240 -22.92 6.34 0.57
CA ARG A 240 -22.28 7.64 0.83
C ARG A 240 -22.68 8.27 2.17
N PRO A 241 -23.97 8.37 2.57
CA PRO A 241 -24.33 9.02 3.84
C PRO A 241 -23.68 8.37 5.07
N PHE A 242 -23.56 7.04 5.08
CA PHE A 242 -22.91 6.32 6.17
C PHE A 242 -21.40 6.60 6.21
N TYR A 243 -20.74 6.58 5.05
CA TYR A 243 -19.30 6.80 4.99
C TYR A 243 -18.92 8.27 5.18
N ASP A 244 -19.75 9.22 4.77
CA ASP A 244 -19.56 10.65 5.10
C ASP A 244 -19.58 10.85 6.63
N GLU A 245 -20.52 10.21 7.34
CA GLU A 245 -20.55 10.23 8.82
C GLU A 245 -19.30 9.58 9.41
N LEU A 246 -18.91 8.40 8.91
CA LEU A 246 -17.73 7.69 9.40
C LEU A 246 -16.44 8.48 9.15
N ILE A 247 -16.30 9.15 8.01
CA ILE A 247 -15.16 10.02 7.71
C ILE A 247 -15.12 11.19 8.69
N ALA A 248 -16.26 11.85 8.93
CA ALA A 248 -16.36 13.00 9.83
C ALA A 248 -16.06 12.67 11.31
N GLU A 249 -16.18 11.40 11.71
CA GLU A 249 -15.79 10.94 13.04
C GLU A 249 -14.27 10.99 13.28
N TYR A 250 -13.45 10.78 12.24
CA TYR A 250 -11.99 10.66 12.37
C TYR A 250 -11.23 11.84 11.74
N PHE A 251 -11.76 12.44 10.68
CA PHE A 251 -11.06 13.44 9.90
C PHE A 251 -11.70 14.83 9.96
N PRO A 252 -10.91 15.91 9.89
CA PRO A 252 -11.43 17.22 9.57
C PRO A 252 -12.05 17.24 8.17
N PRO A 253 -12.85 18.27 7.81
CA PRO A 253 -13.46 18.38 6.50
C PRO A 253 -12.46 18.32 5.33
N THR A 254 -11.23 18.78 5.53
CA THR A 254 -10.16 18.75 4.54
C THR A 254 -8.83 18.37 5.15
N LEU A 255 -8.00 17.69 4.34
CA LEU A 255 -6.62 17.36 4.63
C LEU A 255 -5.71 18.03 3.58
N ARG A 256 -4.42 18.10 3.92
CA ARG A 256 -3.37 18.46 2.97
C ARG A 256 -2.83 17.18 2.34
N TRP A 257 -2.74 17.17 1.02
CA TRP A 257 -2.25 16.06 0.19
C TRP A 257 -1.02 16.51 -0.58
#